data_AF-A0A5S9R8M3-F1
#
_entry.id   AF-A0A5S9R8M3-F1
#
_cell.length_a   1.000
_cell.length_b   1.000
_cell.length_c   1.000
_cell.angle_alpha   90.00
_cell.angle_beta   90.00
_cell.angle_gamma   90.00
#
_symmetry.space_group_name_H-M   'P 1'
#
loop_
_entity.id
_entity.type
_entity.pdbx_description
1 polymer ?
#
loop_
_entity_poly.entity_id
_entity_poly.type
_entity_poly.pdbx_seq_one_letter_code
_entity_poly.pdbx_strand_id
1 'polypeptide(L)'
;MTLREWRPFRIIAENAKVYLVANLAAYGVFLAGFGLGLAFPQLSAVQYTRLEDDGTADLVQSLIAHPWLFALTILGVNTLKMGVLTIVAPSMIVPFAGIALFAYWALTTGMTLVPGSDIGWVALIPHSLTLIVEFQAYLLLLLGVYLLGKNWVRPRTVGAETRGQGYLRGLRDLGWLVLPALALFVVGAVYEAFSLRYLVHPLAEWLL
;
A
#
# COMPACT_ATOMS: atom_id res chain seq x y z
N MET A 1 21.92 -20.37 2.54
CA MET A 1 20.46 -20.21 2.38
C MET A 1 20.21 -19.70 0.98
N THR A 2 19.60 -20.53 0.13
CA THR A 2 19.14 -20.04 -1.18
C THR A 2 17.89 -19.19 -0.95
N LEU A 3 17.66 -18.11 -1.71
CA LEU A 3 16.46 -17.25 -1.57
C LEU A 3 15.13 -18.05 -1.61
N ARG A 4 15.17 -19.24 -2.23
CA ARG A 4 14.07 -20.19 -2.35
C ARG A 4 13.70 -20.91 -1.05
N GLU A 5 14.61 -20.96 -0.08
CA GLU A 5 14.38 -21.56 1.25
C GLU A 5 13.72 -20.58 2.23
N TRP A 6 13.73 -19.27 1.91
CA TRP A 6 13.17 -18.26 2.79
C TRP A 6 11.65 -18.39 2.83
N ARG A 7 11.10 -18.47 4.04
CA ARG A 7 9.70 -18.79 4.27
C ARG A 7 8.70 -17.87 3.54
N PRO A 8 8.90 -16.54 3.47
CA PRO A 8 7.97 -15.67 2.75
C PRO A 8 7.86 -16.01 1.25
N PHE A 9 8.98 -16.27 0.58
CA PHE A 9 8.97 -16.65 -0.84
C PHE A 9 8.24 -17.97 -1.08
N ARG A 10 8.37 -18.92 -0.15
CA ARG A 10 7.60 -20.18 -0.23
C ARG A 10 6.10 -19.94 -0.09
N ILE A 11 5.67 -19.12 0.86
CA ILE A 11 4.25 -18.78 1.05
C ILE A 11 3.67 -18.15 -0.23
N ILE A 12 4.41 -17.22 -0.84
CA ILE A 12 4.00 -16.58 -2.09
C ILE A 12 3.94 -17.61 -3.22
N ALA A 13 4.97 -18.44 -3.38
CA ALA A 13 5.02 -19.45 -4.44
C ALA A 13 3.90 -20.49 -4.33
N GLU A 14 3.62 -20.97 -3.12
CA GLU A 14 2.52 -21.91 -2.83
C GLU A 14 1.14 -21.29 -3.11
N ASN A 15 1.04 -19.95 -3.11
CA ASN A 15 -0.19 -19.20 -3.34
C ASN A 15 -0.11 -18.26 -4.57
N ALA A 16 0.74 -18.59 -5.55
CA ALA A 16 1.06 -17.69 -6.67
C ALA A 16 -0.17 -17.24 -7.46
N LYS A 17 -1.17 -18.12 -7.65
CA LYS A 17 -2.42 -17.78 -8.32
C LYS A 17 -3.20 -16.70 -7.56
N VAL A 18 -3.31 -16.84 -6.24
CA VAL A 18 -4.00 -15.86 -5.39
C VAL A 18 -3.24 -14.55 -5.39
N TYR A 19 -1.91 -14.60 -5.28
CA TYR A 19 -1.06 -13.41 -5.35
C TYR A 19 -1.20 -12.68 -6.69
N LEU A 20 -1.24 -13.41 -7.81
CA LEU A 20 -1.42 -12.84 -9.14
C LEU A 20 -2.79 -12.18 -9.30
N VAL A 21 -3.86 -12.84 -8.85
CA VAL A 21 -5.22 -12.27 -8.88
C VAL A 21 -5.28 -11.02 -8.00
N ALA A 22 -4.66 -11.05 -6.82
CA ALA A 22 -4.60 -9.88 -5.94
C ALA A 22 -3.86 -8.71 -6.60
N ASN A 23 -2.76 -8.96 -7.33
CA ASN A 23 -2.06 -7.94 -8.12
C ASN A 23 -2.99 -7.32 -9.16
N LEU A 24 -3.59 -8.15 -10.02
CA LEU A 24 -4.49 -7.68 -11.07
C LEU A 24 -5.66 -6.88 -10.51
N ALA A 25 -6.25 -7.34 -9.41
CA ALA A 25 -7.34 -6.65 -8.74
C ALA A 25 -6.90 -5.32 -8.12
N ALA A 26 -5.78 -5.30 -7.37
CA ALA A 26 -5.30 -4.10 -6.70
C ALA A 26 -4.94 -2.99 -7.70
N TYR A 27 -4.13 -3.30 -8.70
CA TYR A 27 -3.77 -2.33 -9.74
C TYR A 27 -4.97 -1.98 -10.62
N GLY A 28 -5.84 -2.94 -10.95
CA GLY A 28 -7.04 -2.68 -11.74
C GLY A 28 -8.02 -1.73 -11.04
N VAL A 29 -8.25 -1.92 -9.74
CA VAL A 29 -9.10 -1.03 -8.93
C VAL A 29 -8.49 0.36 -8.80
N PHE A 30 -7.17 0.44 -8.58
CA PHE A 30 -6.46 1.72 -8.53
C PHE A 30 -6.56 2.47 -9.86
N LEU A 31 -6.28 1.80 -10.99
CA LEU A 31 -6.37 2.41 -12.32
C LEU A 31 -7.79 2.81 -12.70
N ALA A 32 -8.79 2.03 -12.30
CA ALA A 32 -10.19 2.42 -12.45
C ALA A 32 -10.48 3.71 -11.66
N GLY A 33 -9.98 3.82 -10.43
CA GLY A 33 -10.04 5.04 -9.64
C GLY A 33 -9.36 6.22 -10.35
N PHE A 34 -8.14 6.02 -10.83
CA PHE A 34 -7.41 7.05 -11.57
C PHE A 34 -8.15 7.52 -12.83
N GLY A 35 -8.72 6.59 -13.59
CA GLY A 35 -9.57 6.90 -14.75
C GLY A 35 -10.83 7.69 -14.37
N LEU A 36 -11.46 7.37 -13.23
CA LEU A 36 -12.58 8.15 -12.71
C LEU A 36 -12.15 9.57 -12.29
N GLY A 37 -10.97 9.72 -11.67
CA GLY A 37 -10.42 11.03 -11.34
C GLY A 37 -10.15 11.90 -12.57
N LEU A 38 -9.70 11.29 -13.67
CA LEU A 38 -9.52 11.96 -14.96
C LEU A 38 -10.86 12.37 -15.59
N ALA A 39 -11.87 11.50 -15.51
CA ALA A 39 -13.19 11.76 -16.07
C ALA A 39 -13.99 12.80 -15.25
N PHE A 40 -13.75 12.88 -13.94
CA PHE A 40 -14.45 13.76 -13.02
C PHE A 40 -13.44 14.55 -12.15
N PRO A 41 -12.80 15.61 -12.71
CA PRO A 41 -11.79 16.40 -12.00
C PRO A 41 -12.28 17.05 -10.70
N GLN A 42 -13.60 17.16 -10.51
CA GLN A 42 -14.18 17.65 -9.26
C GLN A 42 -13.90 16.69 -8.08
N LEU A 43 -13.69 15.39 -8.36
CA LEU A 43 -13.37 14.39 -7.34
C LEU A 43 -11.96 14.57 -6.75
N SER A 44 -11.00 15.07 -7.54
CA SER A 44 -9.66 15.40 -7.05
C SER A 44 -9.61 16.79 -6.39
N ALA A 45 -10.39 17.76 -6.89
CA ALA A 45 -10.47 19.12 -6.33
C ALA A 45 -10.95 19.17 -4.86
N VAL A 46 -11.86 18.26 -4.47
CA VAL A 46 -12.36 18.15 -3.08
C VAL A 46 -11.25 17.79 -2.08
N GLN A 47 -10.16 17.15 -2.52
CA GLN A 47 -9.03 16.84 -1.65
C GLN A 47 -8.07 18.03 -1.47
N TYR A 48 -7.82 18.82 -2.51
CA TYR A 48 -7.02 20.06 -2.41
C TYR A 48 -7.62 21.03 -1.39
N THR A 49 -8.95 21.16 -1.38
CA THR A 49 -9.68 22.02 -0.43
C THR A 49 -9.52 21.54 1.03
N ARG A 50 -9.44 20.23 1.27
CA ARG A 50 -9.21 19.67 2.62
C ARG A 50 -7.76 19.85 3.11
N LEU A 51 -6.80 19.87 2.20
CA LEU A 51 -5.38 20.05 2.54
C LEU A 51 -5.02 21.53 2.82
N GLU A 52 -5.70 22.48 2.18
CA GLU A 52 -5.58 23.91 2.47
C GLU A 52 -6.25 24.29 3.80
N ASP A 53 -7.43 23.74 4.12
CA ASP A 53 -8.17 24.07 5.34
C ASP A 53 -7.54 23.50 6.63
N ASP A 54 -6.74 22.42 6.56
CA ASP A 54 -6.12 21.76 7.72
C ASP A 54 -4.74 22.31 8.13
N GLY A 55 -4.23 23.40 7.50
CA GLY A 55 -2.95 24.04 7.86
C GLY A 55 -1.70 23.17 7.65
N THR A 56 -1.82 22.10 6.84
CA THR A 56 -0.79 21.07 6.67
C THR A 56 0.30 21.47 5.67
N ALA A 57 0.08 22.54 4.89
CA ALA A 57 1.01 23.02 3.87
C ALA A 57 2.39 23.44 4.43
N ASP A 58 2.41 24.15 5.56
CA ASP A 58 3.66 24.56 6.24
C ASP A 58 4.38 23.37 6.89
N LEU A 59 3.62 22.39 7.36
CA LEU A 59 4.15 21.14 7.91
C LEU A 59 4.78 20.28 6.79
N VAL A 60 4.19 20.27 5.60
CA VAL A 60 4.74 19.60 4.42
C VAL A 60 5.98 20.30 3.89
N GLN A 61 6.02 21.65 3.82
CA GLN A 61 7.24 22.37 3.43
C GLN A 61 8.39 22.15 4.43
N SER A 62 8.11 22.17 5.74
CA SER A 62 9.14 21.92 6.76
C SER A 62 9.62 20.46 6.79
N LEU A 63 8.75 19.50 6.45
CA LEU A 63 9.11 18.09 6.28
C LEU A 63 9.95 17.86 5.01
N ILE A 64 9.66 18.53 3.90
CA ILE A 64 10.46 18.44 2.66
C ILE A 64 11.89 18.93 2.90
N ALA A 65 12.09 19.91 3.78
CA ALA A 65 13.43 20.35 4.17
C ALA A 65 14.22 19.27 4.96
N HIS A 66 13.53 18.28 5.55
CA HIS A 66 14.09 17.21 6.36
C HIS A 66 13.65 15.82 5.84
N PRO A 67 14.26 15.32 4.75
CA PRO A 67 13.80 14.10 4.07
C PRO A 67 13.71 12.88 4.98
N TRP A 68 14.53 12.79 6.03
CA TRP A 68 14.45 11.70 7.02
C TRP A 68 13.19 11.75 7.88
N LEU A 69 12.75 12.94 8.31
CA LEU A 69 11.49 13.09 9.05
C LEU A 69 10.30 12.78 8.15
N PHE A 70 10.35 13.24 6.90
CA PHE A 70 9.31 12.95 5.93
C PHE A 70 9.21 11.45 5.59
N ALA A 71 10.34 10.77 5.39
CA ALA A 71 10.37 9.31 5.23
C ALA A 71 9.78 8.59 6.46
N LEU A 72 10.10 9.05 7.68
CA LEU A 72 9.54 8.46 8.90
C LEU A 72 8.01 8.64 8.96
N THR A 73 7.49 9.81 8.56
CA THR A 73 6.06 10.08 8.47
C THR A 73 5.38 9.17 7.45
N ILE A 74 5.92 9.05 6.23
CA ILE A 74 5.40 8.15 5.19
C ILE A 74 5.37 6.71 5.71
N LEU A 75 6.50 6.25 6.29
CA LEU A 75 6.61 4.92 6.87
C LEU A 75 5.56 4.68 7.96
N GLY A 76 5.36 5.65 8.86
CA GLY A 76 4.37 5.59 9.93
C GLY A 76 2.95 5.49 9.39
N VAL A 77 2.58 6.35 8.44
CA VAL A 77 1.25 6.34 7.79
C VAL A 77 1.02 5.01 7.07
N ASN A 78 1.96 4.56 6.24
CA ASN A 78 1.78 3.35 5.44
C ASN A 78 1.79 2.09 6.29
N THR A 79 2.62 2.02 7.31
CA THR A 79 2.67 0.85 8.20
C THR A 79 1.46 0.81 9.13
N LEU A 80 1.15 1.91 9.81
CA LEU A 80 0.11 1.93 10.84
C LEU A 80 -1.28 2.12 10.25
N LYS A 81 -1.52 3.21 9.51
CA LYS A 81 -2.85 3.52 8.97
C LYS A 81 -3.26 2.51 7.91
N MET A 82 -2.40 2.26 6.93
CA MET A 82 -2.72 1.34 5.85
C MET A 82 -2.49 -0.12 6.24
N GLY A 83 -1.28 -0.48 6.66
CA GLY A 83 -0.95 -1.86 7.01
C GLY A 83 -1.78 -2.40 8.19
N VAL A 84 -1.71 -1.74 9.34
CA VAL A 84 -2.36 -2.24 10.57
C VAL A 84 -3.86 -1.92 10.59
N LEU A 85 -4.23 -0.64 10.54
CA LEU A 85 -5.61 -0.22 10.82
C LEU A 85 -6.59 -0.51 9.68
N THR A 86 -6.12 -0.54 8.43
CA THR A 86 -6.99 -0.77 7.27
C THR A 86 -6.97 -2.23 6.83
N ILE A 87 -5.80 -2.87 6.77
CA ILE A 87 -5.68 -4.23 6.23
C ILE A 87 -5.73 -5.29 7.35
N VAL A 88 -4.78 -5.25 8.28
CA VAL A 88 -4.53 -6.37 9.21
C VAL A 88 -5.58 -6.44 10.32
N ALA A 89 -5.75 -5.37 11.11
CA ALA A 89 -6.60 -5.39 12.30
C ALA A 89 -8.07 -5.70 11.98
N PRO A 90 -8.70 -5.09 10.95
CA PRO A 90 -10.06 -5.48 10.57
C PRO A 90 -10.16 -6.95 10.18
N SER A 91 -9.16 -7.49 9.48
CA SER A 91 -9.13 -8.90 9.04
C SER A 91 -8.89 -9.91 10.17
N MET A 92 -8.29 -9.46 11.28
CA MET A 92 -8.15 -10.28 12.50
C MET A 92 -9.48 -10.46 13.22
N ILE A 93 -10.42 -9.52 13.05
CA ILE A 93 -11.74 -9.53 13.71
C ILE A 93 -12.80 -10.13 12.78
N VAL A 94 -12.80 -9.72 11.51
CA VAL A 94 -13.74 -10.16 10.49
C VAL A 94 -12.95 -10.70 9.29
N PRO A 95 -13.06 -12.00 8.96
CA PRO A 95 -12.33 -12.58 7.83
C PRO A 95 -12.45 -11.74 6.56
N PHE A 96 -11.31 -11.46 5.93
CA PHE A 96 -11.22 -10.74 4.65
C PHE A 96 -11.62 -9.25 4.66
N ALA A 97 -12.02 -8.67 5.80
CA ALA A 97 -12.49 -7.28 5.85
C ALA A 97 -11.46 -6.27 5.32
N GLY A 98 -10.17 -6.48 5.61
CA GLY A 98 -9.10 -5.64 5.11
C GLY A 98 -8.93 -5.64 3.60
N ILE A 99 -9.36 -6.70 2.90
CA ILE A 99 -9.33 -6.75 1.44
C ILE A 99 -10.36 -5.78 0.86
N ALA A 100 -11.58 -5.76 1.42
CA ALA A 100 -12.64 -4.85 0.99
C ALA A 100 -12.28 -3.39 1.30
N LEU A 101 -11.74 -3.12 2.51
CA LEU A 101 -11.30 -1.79 2.90
C LEU A 101 -10.13 -1.30 2.05
N PHE A 102 -9.17 -2.17 1.73
CA PHE A 102 -8.09 -1.84 0.80
C PHE A 102 -8.62 -1.53 -0.60
N ALA A 103 -9.57 -2.31 -1.13
CA ALA A 103 -10.14 -2.05 -2.46
C ALA A 103 -10.83 -0.68 -2.51
N TYR A 104 -11.61 -0.33 -1.49
CA TYR A 104 -12.19 1.00 -1.36
C TYR A 104 -11.10 2.08 -1.32
N TRP A 105 -10.08 1.89 -0.46
CA TRP A 105 -8.96 2.82 -0.37
C TRP A 105 -8.24 2.99 -1.71
N ALA A 106 -7.86 1.91 -2.40
CA ALA A 106 -7.16 1.93 -3.68
C ALA A 106 -7.96 2.67 -4.75
N LEU A 107 -9.29 2.47 -4.79
CA LEU A 107 -10.17 3.20 -5.70
C LEU A 107 -10.15 4.70 -5.38
N THR A 108 -10.34 5.07 -4.11
CA THR A 108 -10.36 6.47 -3.69
C THR A 108 -9.03 7.18 -3.89
N THR A 109 -7.92 6.54 -3.53
CA THR A 109 -6.57 7.06 -3.76
C THR A 109 -6.31 7.24 -5.24
N GLY A 110 -6.70 6.28 -6.09
CA GLY A 110 -6.59 6.41 -7.54
C GLY A 110 -7.31 7.66 -8.05
N MET A 111 -8.57 7.88 -7.65
CA MET A 111 -9.35 9.07 -8.04
C MET A 111 -8.65 10.37 -7.63
N THR A 112 -8.01 10.37 -6.48
CA THR A 112 -7.49 11.60 -5.89
C THR A 112 -6.04 11.90 -6.26
N LEU A 113 -5.33 10.90 -6.78
CA LEU A 113 -3.94 11.05 -7.22
C LEU A 113 -3.81 11.80 -8.56
N VAL A 114 -4.92 12.04 -9.27
CA VAL A 114 -4.92 12.78 -10.53
C VAL A 114 -4.47 14.23 -10.28
N PRO A 115 -3.32 14.66 -10.84
CA PRO A 115 -2.78 15.98 -10.55
C PRO A 115 -3.61 17.10 -11.16
N GLY A 116 -3.79 18.18 -10.39
CA GLY A 116 -4.43 19.41 -10.86
C GLY A 116 -3.49 20.41 -11.55
N SER A 117 -2.19 20.11 -11.65
CA SER A 117 -1.17 21.02 -12.19
C SER A 117 -0.04 20.28 -12.91
N ASP A 118 0.64 20.98 -13.83
CA ASP A 118 1.73 20.42 -14.63
C ASP A 118 2.90 19.90 -13.77
N ILE A 119 3.26 20.65 -12.71
CA ILE A 119 4.27 20.23 -11.74
C ILE A 119 3.87 18.93 -11.01
N GLY A 120 2.57 18.74 -10.75
CA GLY A 120 2.05 17.52 -10.13
C GLY A 120 2.16 16.30 -11.06
N TRP A 121 1.99 16.49 -12.37
CA TRP A 121 2.23 15.45 -13.37
C TRP A 121 3.70 15.04 -13.44
N VAL A 122 4.63 16.00 -13.32
CA VAL A 122 6.07 15.69 -13.22
C VAL A 122 6.37 14.93 -11.93
N ALA A 123 5.79 15.34 -10.80
CA ALA A 123 5.99 14.68 -9.51
C ALA A 123 5.46 13.23 -9.48
N LEU A 124 4.46 12.91 -10.31
CA LEU A 124 3.97 11.54 -10.47
C LEU A 124 5.03 10.57 -11.02
N ILE A 125 6.01 11.05 -11.79
CA ILE A 125 7.03 10.19 -12.40
C ILE A 125 7.83 9.45 -11.31
N PRO A 126 8.54 10.13 -10.39
CA PRO A 126 9.21 9.45 -9.29
C PRO A 126 8.21 8.77 -8.35
N HIS A 127 7.07 9.41 -8.04
CA HIS A 127 6.06 8.85 -7.13
C HIS A 127 5.48 7.51 -7.63
N SER A 128 5.40 7.29 -8.95
CA SER A 128 4.92 6.03 -9.52
C SER A 128 5.77 4.82 -9.09
N LEU A 129 7.09 5.00 -8.92
CA LEU A 129 7.96 3.94 -8.42
C LEU A 129 7.68 3.64 -6.95
N THR A 130 7.48 4.68 -6.13
CA THR A 130 7.03 4.52 -4.74
C THR A 130 5.72 3.74 -4.68
N LEU A 131 4.72 4.14 -5.47
CA LEU A 131 3.42 3.47 -5.52
C LEU A 131 3.54 2.00 -5.86
N ILE A 132 4.40 1.64 -6.82
CA ILE A 132 4.65 0.23 -7.16
C ILE A 132 5.21 -0.52 -5.95
N VAL A 133 6.23 0.03 -5.29
CA VAL A 133 6.87 -0.58 -4.11
C VAL A 133 5.87 -0.75 -2.96
N GLU A 134 5.08 0.28 -2.67
CA GLU A 134 4.07 0.26 -1.61
C GLU A 134 2.93 -0.70 -1.92
N PHE A 135 2.44 -0.75 -3.17
CA PHE A 135 1.44 -1.72 -3.58
C PHE A 135 1.94 -3.15 -3.41
N GLN A 136 3.21 -3.44 -3.72
CA GLN A 136 3.77 -4.75 -3.46
C GLN A 136 3.83 -5.06 -1.95
N ALA A 137 4.14 -4.08 -1.10
CA ALA A 137 4.07 -4.25 0.35
C ALA A 137 2.63 -4.56 0.82
N TYR A 138 1.63 -3.83 0.32
CA TYR A 138 0.22 -4.08 0.63
C TYR A 138 -0.25 -5.45 0.12
N LEU A 139 0.18 -5.88 -1.06
CA LEU A 139 -0.15 -7.18 -1.63
C LEU A 139 0.33 -8.35 -0.78
N LEU A 140 1.49 -8.22 -0.13
CA LEU A 140 1.98 -9.20 0.85
C LEU A 140 1.06 -9.27 2.08
N LEU A 141 0.59 -8.11 2.57
CA LEU A 141 -0.37 -8.06 3.66
C LEU A 141 -1.72 -8.63 3.25
N LEU A 142 -2.22 -8.31 2.05
CA LEU A 142 -3.47 -8.83 1.47
C LEU A 142 -3.43 -10.35 1.33
N LEU A 143 -2.31 -10.90 0.85
CA LEU A 143 -2.11 -12.35 0.81
C LEU A 143 -2.15 -12.94 2.23
N GLY A 144 -1.48 -12.30 3.19
CA GLY A 144 -1.48 -12.74 4.58
C GLY A 144 -2.87 -12.75 5.22
N VAL A 145 -3.67 -11.69 5.04
CA VAL A 145 -5.03 -11.64 5.58
C VAL A 145 -6.01 -12.56 4.83
N TYR A 146 -5.78 -12.80 3.54
CA TYR A 146 -6.51 -13.83 2.80
C TYR A 146 -6.24 -15.22 3.40
N LEU A 147 -4.98 -15.55 3.68
CA LEU A 147 -4.62 -16.82 4.30
C LEU A 147 -5.17 -16.94 5.73
N LEU A 148 -5.14 -15.85 6.50
CA LEU A 148 -5.77 -15.78 7.83
C LEU A 148 -7.27 -16.10 7.75
N GLY A 149 -8.01 -15.40 6.88
CA GLY A 149 -9.44 -15.62 6.70
C GLY A 149 -9.76 -17.03 6.19
N LYS A 150 -9.00 -17.53 5.20
CA LYS A 150 -9.15 -18.89 4.65
C LYS A 150 -8.95 -19.96 5.72
N ASN A 151 -7.88 -19.86 6.51
CA ASN A 151 -7.56 -20.84 7.54
C ASN A 151 -8.53 -20.79 8.72
N TRP A 152 -9.07 -19.61 9.02
CA TRP A 152 -10.08 -19.44 10.07
C TRP A 152 -11.44 -20.03 9.64
N VAL A 153 -11.91 -19.72 8.43
CA VAL A 153 -13.21 -20.20 7.93
C VAL A 153 -13.17 -21.68 7.57
N ARG A 154 -12.04 -22.18 7.04
CA ARG A 154 -11.87 -23.57 6.58
C ARG A 154 -10.60 -24.22 7.15
N PRO A 155 -10.52 -24.50 8.47
CA PRO A 155 -9.31 -25.03 9.11
C PRO A 155 -8.81 -26.36 8.50
N ARG A 156 -9.73 -27.18 7.97
CA ARG A 156 -9.39 -28.44 7.28
C ARG A 156 -8.47 -28.26 6.07
N THR A 157 -8.47 -27.09 5.41
CA THR A 157 -7.57 -26.85 4.25
C THR A 157 -6.09 -26.78 4.63
N VAL A 158 -5.79 -26.64 5.93
CA VAL A 158 -4.41 -26.62 6.45
C VAL A 158 -4.15 -27.75 7.46
N GLY A 159 -5.00 -28.78 7.45
CA GLY A 159 -4.92 -29.91 8.39
C GLY A 159 -5.14 -29.53 9.85
N ALA A 160 -5.79 -28.39 10.12
CA ALA A 160 -6.15 -27.99 11.47
C ALA A 160 -7.50 -28.60 11.86
N GLU A 161 -7.58 -29.11 13.09
CA GLU A 161 -8.80 -29.74 13.62
C GLU A 161 -9.80 -28.70 14.10
N THR A 162 -9.30 -27.55 14.58
CA THR A 162 -10.12 -26.46 15.14
C THR A 162 -9.90 -25.13 14.42
N ARG A 163 -10.89 -24.25 14.50
CA ARG A 163 -10.79 -22.87 13.98
C ARG A 163 -9.67 -22.06 14.64
N GLY A 164 -9.41 -22.29 15.93
CA GLY A 164 -8.33 -21.62 16.67
C GLY A 164 -6.93 -22.00 16.16
N GLN A 165 -6.70 -23.30 15.89
CA GLN A 165 -5.47 -23.77 15.25
C GLN A 165 -5.30 -23.19 13.85
N GLY A 166 -6.38 -23.15 13.06
CA GLY A 166 -6.39 -22.51 11.74
C GLY A 166 -6.04 -21.02 11.81
N TYR A 167 -6.65 -20.29 12.73
CA TYR A 167 -6.37 -18.87 12.98
C TYR A 167 -4.91 -18.62 13.35
N LEU A 168 -4.36 -19.37 14.32
CA LEU A 168 -2.97 -19.21 14.75
C LEU A 168 -1.97 -19.50 13.60
N ARG A 169 -2.27 -20.50 12.77
CA ARG A 169 -1.45 -20.80 11.58
C ARG A 169 -1.51 -19.66 10.56
N GLY A 170 -2.70 -19.13 10.30
CA GLY A 170 -2.88 -17.94 9.46
C GLY A 170 -2.12 -16.72 9.99
N LEU A 171 -2.16 -16.48 11.30
CA LEU A 171 -1.45 -15.38 11.95
C LEU A 171 0.07 -15.54 11.82
N ARG A 172 0.58 -16.78 11.93
CA ARG A 172 2.00 -17.07 11.72
C ARG A 172 2.44 -16.77 10.29
N ASP A 173 1.65 -17.18 9.30
CA ASP A 173 1.99 -16.94 7.89
C ASP A 173 1.89 -15.45 7.53
N LEU A 174 0.89 -14.73 8.07
CA LEU A 174 0.81 -13.27 8.01
C LEU A 174 2.05 -12.61 8.63
N GLY A 175 2.49 -13.05 9.81
CA GLY A 175 3.68 -12.52 10.47
C GLY A 175 4.96 -12.67 9.64
N TRP A 176 5.09 -13.76 8.88
CA TRP A 176 6.21 -13.93 7.94
C TRP A 176 6.12 -13.00 6.73
N LEU A 177 4.93 -12.72 6.23
CA LEU A 177 4.72 -11.81 5.10
C LEU A 177 4.87 -10.33 5.49
N VAL A 178 4.66 -9.99 6.77
CA VAL A 178 4.91 -8.64 7.31
C VAL A 178 6.38 -8.25 7.19
N LEU A 179 7.33 -9.19 7.36
CA LEU A 179 8.76 -8.88 7.28
C LEU A 179 9.19 -8.27 5.92
N PRO A 180 8.95 -8.93 4.77
CA PRO A 180 9.24 -8.31 3.48
C PRO A 180 8.35 -7.09 3.19
N ALA A 181 7.11 -7.04 3.68
CA ALA A 181 6.27 -5.85 3.52
C ALA A 181 6.87 -4.62 4.22
N LEU A 182 7.36 -4.77 5.46
CA LEU A 182 8.05 -3.70 6.18
C LEU A 182 9.33 -3.26 5.46
N ALA A 183 10.11 -4.21 4.92
CA ALA A 183 11.30 -3.87 4.13
C ALA A 183 10.92 -3.02 2.90
N LEU A 184 9.84 -3.38 2.19
CA LEU A 184 9.34 -2.59 1.07
C LEU A 184 8.82 -1.21 1.51
N PHE A 185 8.11 -1.10 2.64
CA PHE A 185 7.70 0.21 3.15
C PHE A 185 8.88 1.12 3.49
N VAL A 186 9.94 0.57 4.08
CA VAL A 186 11.16 1.35 4.37
C VAL A 186 11.81 1.82 3.08
N VAL A 187 11.96 0.93 2.10
CA VAL A 187 12.54 1.28 0.79
C VAL A 187 11.70 2.33 0.08
N GLY A 188 10.38 2.16 0.04
CA GLY A 188 9.44 3.10 -0.56
C GLY A 188 9.50 4.48 0.11
N ALA A 189 9.44 4.52 1.44
CA ALA A 189 9.45 5.77 2.20
C ALA A 189 10.76 6.56 2.04
N VAL A 190 11.91 5.86 2.06
CA VAL A 190 13.21 6.50 1.81
C VAL A 190 13.30 6.97 0.36
N TYR A 191 12.93 6.13 -0.61
CA TYR A 191 12.98 6.51 -2.01
C TYR A 191 12.09 7.73 -2.28
N GLU A 192 10.85 7.73 -1.80
CA GLU A 192 9.90 8.82 -1.99
C GLU A 192 10.44 10.14 -1.44
N ALA A 193 10.88 10.14 -0.17
CA ALA A 193 11.33 11.36 0.47
C ALA A 193 12.52 12.01 -0.24
N PHE A 194 13.47 11.20 -0.71
CA PHE A 194 14.61 11.70 -1.47
C PHE A 194 14.21 12.09 -2.89
N SER A 195 13.34 11.33 -3.55
CA SER A 195 12.89 11.64 -4.92
C SER A 195 12.13 12.97 -5.00
N LEU A 196 11.27 13.27 -4.02
CA LEU A 196 10.56 14.54 -3.96
C LEU A 196 11.51 15.72 -3.74
N ARG A 197 12.55 15.54 -2.92
CA ARG A 197 13.53 16.59 -2.63
C ARG A 197 14.49 16.87 -3.79
N TYR A 198 14.93 15.82 -4.49
CA TYR A 198 16.07 15.88 -5.42
C TYR A 198 15.72 15.62 -6.88
N LEU A 199 14.61 14.97 -7.21
CA LEU A 199 14.26 14.62 -8.59
C LEU A 199 13.15 15.51 -9.17
N VAL A 200 12.15 15.90 -8.36
CA VAL A 200 10.98 16.64 -8.89
C VAL A 200 11.38 17.99 -9.49
N HIS A 201 12.18 18.79 -8.79
CA HIS A 201 12.54 20.12 -9.28
C HIS A 201 13.41 20.07 -10.55
N PRO A 202 14.50 19.28 -10.63
CA PRO A 202 15.26 19.14 -11.86
C PRO A 202 14.43 18.57 -13.03
N LEU A 203 13.56 17.59 -12.76
CA LEU A 203 12.68 17.05 -13.81
C LEU A 203 11.69 18.09 -14.32
N ALA A 204 11.20 18.97 -13.45
CA ALA A 204 10.28 20.02 -13.85
C ALA A 204 10.94 21.04 -14.77
N GLU A 205 12.17 21.47 -14.45
CA GLU A 205 12.95 22.37 -15.31
C GLU A 205 13.26 21.79 -16.69
N TRP A 206 13.30 20.45 -16.81
CA TRP A 206 13.62 19.77 -18.07
C TRP A 206 12.39 19.51 -18.93
N LEU A 207 11.21 19.37 -18.32
CA LEU A 207 9.99 18.90 -18.99
C LEU A 207 8.95 20.00 -19.22
N LEU A 208 9.02 21.11 -18.49
CA LEU A 208 8.12 22.27 -18.57
C LEU A 208 8.86 23.49 -19.10
#